data_AF-A0A956IZR7-F1
#
_entry.id   AF-A0A956IZR7-F1
#
_cell.length_a   1.000
_cell.length_b   1.000
_cell.length_c   1.000
_cell.angle_alpha   90.00
_cell.angle_beta   90.00
_cell.angle_gamma   90.00
#
_symmetry.space_group_name_H-M   'P 1'
#
loop_
_entity.id
_entity.type
_entity.pdbx_description
1 polymer ?
#
loop_
_entity_poly.entity_id
_entity_poly.type
_entity_poly.pdbx_seq_one_letter_code
_entity_poly.pdbx_strand_id
1 'polypeptide(L)'
;MTQSIPPSVRPEHPTAVQRYMDHVNPAFIQLLGTFGFGRVFVRAEGMKLWDDHDREYLDFLAGFGAINLGHNPTELATAITRALDDKHPNVMHVGPQVWAGELGAALAARFPKLPVSLFSCSGGEAVEAAMKLARAAT
;
A
#
# COMPACT_ATOMS: atom_id res chain seq x y z
N MET A 1 7.77 -10.10 21.94
CA MET A 1 7.15 -9.07 22.82
C MET A 1 6.44 -8.08 21.92
N THR A 2 5.15 -8.29 21.65
CA THR A 2 4.31 -7.30 20.97
C THR A 2 4.05 -6.17 21.95
N GLN A 3 4.86 -5.11 21.89
CA GLN A 3 4.48 -3.87 22.56
C GLN A 3 3.21 -3.38 21.88
N SER A 4 2.12 -3.32 22.64
CA SER A 4 0.86 -2.78 22.14
C SER A 4 1.06 -1.33 21.71
N ILE A 5 0.43 -0.94 20.60
CA ILE A 5 0.47 0.45 20.12
C ILE A 5 -0.06 1.35 21.26
N PRO A 6 0.72 2.37 21.69
CA PRO A 6 0.29 3.26 22.77
C PRO A 6 -1.07 3.88 22.44
N PRO A 7 -1.98 4.04 23.41
CA PRO A 7 -3.30 4.65 23.17
C PRO A 7 -3.21 6.02 22.49
N SER A 8 -2.15 6.79 22.78
CA SER A 8 -1.90 8.09 22.18
C SER A 8 -1.56 8.05 20.69
N VAL A 9 -1.23 6.90 20.10
CA VAL A 9 -0.84 6.77 18.68
C VAL A 9 -1.97 6.15 17.85
N ARG A 10 -3.04 5.68 18.49
CA ARG A 10 -4.13 5.03 17.78
C ARG A 10 -4.93 6.02 16.91
N PRO A 11 -5.50 5.57 15.78
CA PRO A 11 -6.26 6.43 14.88
C PRO A 11 -7.41 7.15 15.58
N GLU A 12 -8.13 6.47 16.48
CA GLU A 12 -9.26 7.02 17.25
C GLU A 12 -8.86 8.07 18.30
N HIS A 13 -7.57 8.34 18.49
CA HIS A 13 -7.13 9.31 19.49
C HIS A 13 -7.50 10.74 19.07
N PRO A 14 -8.05 11.59 19.96
CA PRO A 14 -8.51 12.95 19.62
C PRO A 14 -7.46 13.86 18.95
N THR A 15 -6.17 13.58 19.18
CA THR A 15 -5.05 14.35 18.61
C THR A 15 -4.50 13.79 17.30
N ALA A 16 -5.05 12.70 16.76
CA ALA A 16 -4.57 12.10 15.51
C ALA A 16 -4.68 13.07 14.33
N VAL A 17 -5.84 13.72 14.16
CA VAL A 17 -6.07 14.73 13.12
C VAL A 17 -5.19 15.96 13.33
N GLN A 18 -5.07 16.42 14.58
CA GLN A 18 -4.24 17.59 14.90
C GLN A 18 -2.77 17.36 14.52
N ARG A 19 -2.21 16.18 14.82
CA ARG A 19 -0.84 15.82 14.40
C ARG A 19 -0.67 15.79 12.89
N TYR A 20 -1.66 15.30 12.14
CA TYR A 20 -1.61 15.35 10.68
C TYR A 20 -1.62 16.79 10.15
N MET A 21 -2.42 17.68 10.77
CA MET A 21 -2.44 19.09 10.40
C MET A 21 -1.11 19.79 10.71
N ASP A 22 -0.56 19.55 11.90
CA ASP A 22 0.67 20.23 12.37
C ASP A 22 1.92 19.76 11.63
N HIS A 23 1.94 18.52 11.13
CA HIS A 23 3.17 17.87 10.67
C HIS A 23 3.11 17.22 9.28
N VAL A 24 1.94 17.14 8.62
CA VAL A 24 1.82 16.49 7.30
C VAL A 24 1.24 17.44 6.27
N ASN A 25 -0.05 17.79 6.38
CA ASN A 25 -0.71 18.62 5.38
C ASN A 25 -1.99 19.29 5.93
N PRO A 26 -1.91 20.52 6.46
CA PRO A 26 -3.08 21.21 7.00
C PRO A 26 -4.08 21.59 5.90
N ALA A 27 -3.62 21.94 4.70
CA ALA A 27 -4.48 22.31 3.58
C ALA A 27 -5.36 21.13 3.12
N PHE A 28 -4.81 19.91 3.17
CA PHE A 28 -5.56 18.70 2.81
C PHE A 28 -6.71 18.42 3.78
N ILE A 29 -6.47 18.55 5.09
CA ILE A 29 -7.53 18.36 6.10
C ILE A 29 -8.63 19.42 5.94
N GLN A 30 -8.26 20.68 5.70
CA GLN A 30 -9.21 21.75 5.43
C GLN A 30 -10.06 21.46 4.19
N LEU A 31 -9.43 20.99 3.11
CA LEU A 31 -10.11 20.61 1.88
C LEU A 31 -11.10 19.46 2.11
N LEU A 32 -10.66 18.36 2.71
CA LEU A 32 -11.52 17.21 2.99
C LEU A 32 -12.67 17.57 3.92
N GLY A 33 -12.39 18.38 4.96
CA GLY A 33 -13.41 18.89 5.87
C GLY A 33 -14.50 19.69 5.14
N THR A 34 -14.10 20.53 4.17
CA THR A 34 -15.04 21.32 3.35
C THR A 34 -16.03 20.45 2.58
N PHE A 35 -15.60 19.28 2.11
CA PHE A 35 -16.44 18.33 1.37
C PHE A 35 -17.13 17.27 2.24
N GLY A 36 -17.01 17.36 3.58
CA GLY A 36 -17.59 16.37 4.50
C GLY A 36 -16.83 15.03 4.54
N PHE A 37 -15.61 15.00 4.03
CA PHE A 37 -14.71 13.83 4.04
C PHE A 37 -13.69 13.85 5.18
N GLY A 38 -13.73 14.84 6.07
CA GLY A 38 -12.85 14.97 7.24
C GLY A 38 -13.15 13.96 8.35
N ARG A 39 -13.16 12.66 8.02
CA ARG A 39 -13.43 11.55 8.94
C ARG A 39 -12.14 10.79 9.26
N VAL A 40 -12.13 10.14 10.41
CA VAL A 40 -11.04 9.25 10.81
C VAL A 40 -11.50 7.82 10.63
N PHE A 41 -10.91 7.10 9.66
CA PHE A 41 -11.15 5.68 9.46
C PHE A 41 -10.25 4.85 10.38
N VAL A 42 -10.84 3.94 11.15
CA VAL A 42 -10.15 3.14 12.17
C VAL A 42 -10.08 1.66 11.83
N ARG A 43 -10.93 1.20 10.89
CA ARG A 43 -10.96 -0.20 10.43
C ARG A 43 -11.31 -0.29 8.96
N ALA A 44 -10.80 -1.31 8.28
CA ALA A 44 -11.06 -1.59 6.89
C ALA A 44 -11.04 -3.11 6.61
N GLU A 45 -11.98 -3.62 5.81
CA GLU A 45 -12.07 -5.04 5.46
C GLU A 45 -12.88 -5.22 4.18
N GLY A 46 -12.31 -5.88 3.17
CA GLY A 46 -12.92 -6.00 1.86
C GLY A 46 -13.22 -4.63 1.25
N MET A 47 -14.47 -4.39 0.85
CA MET A 47 -14.92 -3.09 0.31
C MET A 47 -15.39 -2.10 1.37
N LYS A 48 -15.19 -2.38 2.66
CA LYS A 48 -15.79 -1.62 3.76
C LYS A 48 -14.74 -0.87 4.58
N LEU A 49 -15.11 0.34 4.98
CA LEU A 49 -14.38 1.18 5.92
C LEU A 49 -15.29 1.51 7.11
N TRP A 50 -14.72 1.61 8.30
CA TRP A 50 -15.42 2.08 9.49
C TRP A 50 -14.71 3.29 10.08
N ASP A 51 -15.48 4.33 10.38
CA ASP A 51 -14.97 5.49 11.10
C ASP A 51 -14.90 5.26 12.62
N ASP A 52 -14.30 6.22 13.32
CA ASP A 52 -14.17 6.27 14.78
C ASP A 52 -15.52 6.37 15.54
N HIS A 53 -16.64 6.47 14.81
CA HIS A 53 -18.01 6.45 15.33
C HIS A 53 -18.77 5.18 14.92
N ASP A 54 -18.05 4.12 14.55
CA ASP A 54 -18.57 2.82 14.10
C ASP A 54 -19.46 2.88 12.84
N ARG A 55 -19.42 3.97 12.06
CA ARG A 55 -20.21 4.06 10.82
C ARG A 55 -19.49 3.35 9.69
N GLU A 56 -20.21 2.49 8.97
CA GLU A 56 -19.71 1.76 7.81
C GLU A 56 -19.85 2.55 6.51
N TYR A 57 -18.85 2.45 5.64
CA TYR A 57 -18.82 3.04 4.29
C TYR A 57 -18.38 1.99 3.27
N LEU A 58 -18.96 2.08 2.07
CA LEU A 58 -18.44 1.36 0.90
C LEU A 58 -17.33 2.18 0.24
N ASP A 59 -16.15 1.57 0.08
CA ASP A 59 -15.00 2.18 -0.56
C ASP A 59 -15.03 1.98 -2.08
N PHE A 60 -15.52 3.00 -2.79
CA PHE A 60 -15.45 3.09 -4.25
C PHE A 60 -14.19 3.78 -4.78
N LEU A 61 -13.30 4.25 -3.90
CA LEU A 61 -12.02 4.85 -4.27
C LEU A 61 -10.94 3.77 -4.44
N ALA A 62 -10.98 2.73 -3.62
CA ALA A 62 -10.07 1.57 -3.66
C ALA A 62 -8.58 1.95 -3.72
N GLY A 63 -8.20 2.97 -2.96
CA GLY A 63 -6.84 3.52 -2.96
C GLY A 63 -6.38 4.01 -4.34
N PHE A 64 -7.25 4.71 -5.07
CA PHE A 64 -7.03 5.11 -6.45
C PHE A 64 -6.75 3.93 -7.40
N GLY A 65 -7.34 2.77 -7.11
CA GLY A 65 -7.18 1.53 -7.88
C GLY A 65 -6.01 0.64 -7.45
N ALA A 66 -5.27 1.00 -6.39
CA ALA A 66 -4.19 0.16 -5.87
C ALA A 66 -4.70 -1.06 -5.09
N ILE A 67 -5.93 -1.01 -4.55
CA ILE A 67 -6.47 -2.01 -3.62
C ILE A 67 -7.59 -2.83 -4.29
N ASN A 68 -7.27 -3.49 -5.41
CA ASN A 68 -8.25 -4.24 -6.20
C ASN A 68 -8.85 -5.47 -5.49
N LEU A 69 -8.18 -6.00 -4.47
CA LEU A 69 -8.66 -7.12 -3.65
C LEU A 69 -9.47 -6.67 -2.43
N GLY A 70 -9.70 -5.36 -2.27
CA GLY A 70 -10.23 -4.79 -1.05
C GLY A 70 -9.20 -4.73 0.09
N HIS A 71 -9.60 -4.13 1.20
CA HIS A 71 -8.76 -3.92 2.38
C HIS A 71 -8.52 -5.23 3.12
N ASN A 72 -7.27 -5.42 3.56
CA ASN A 72 -6.84 -6.56 4.40
C ASN A 72 -7.26 -7.95 3.87
N PRO A 73 -6.95 -8.32 2.61
CA PRO A 73 -7.32 -9.63 2.08
C PRO A 73 -6.57 -10.74 2.82
N THR A 74 -7.32 -11.69 3.38
CA THR A 74 -6.83 -12.76 4.28
C THR A 74 -5.72 -13.59 3.62
N GLU A 75 -5.86 -13.91 2.33
CA GLU A 75 -4.89 -14.70 1.58
C GLU A 75 -3.52 -13.98 1.49
N LEU A 76 -3.53 -12.68 1.24
CA LEU A 76 -2.31 -11.86 1.17
C LEU A 76 -1.68 -11.69 2.56
N ALA A 77 -2.50 -11.39 3.57
CA ALA A 77 -2.03 -11.25 4.94
C ALA A 77 -1.36 -12.54 5.43
N THR A 78 -1.96 -13.69 5.11
CA THR A 78 -1.42 -15.01 5.43
C THR A 78 -0.09 -15.26 4.71
N ALA A 79 -0.01 -14.95 3.41
CA ALA A 79 1.22 -15.13 2.64
C ALA A 79 2.38 -14.26 3.15
N ILE A 80 2.11 -12.99 3.47
CA ILE A 80 3.11 -12.07 4.04
C ILE A 80 3.57 -12.56 5.41
N THR A 81 2.62 -12.92 6.30
CA THR A 81 2.93 -13.40 7.65
C THR A 81 3.81 -14.65 7.59
N ARG A 82 3.43 -15.62 6.76
CA ARG A 82 4.23 -16.82 6.54
C ARG A 82 5.64 -16.50 6.06
N ALA A 83 5.80 -15.57 5.11
CA ALA A 83 7.12 -15.22 4.61
C ALA A 83 8.03 -14.60 5.70
N LEU A 84 7.44 -13.86 6.63
CA LEU A 84 8.13 -13.31 7.80
C LEU A 84 8.48 -14.41 8.81
N ASP A 85 7.55 -15.32 9.10
CA ASP A 85 7.73 -16.44 10.02
C ASP A 85 8.82 -17.40 9.53
N ASP A 86 8.84 -17.67 8.23
CA ASP A 86 9.86 -18.47 7.53
C ASP A 86 11.20 -17.71 7.38
N LYS A 87 11.26 -16.45 7.85
CA LYS A 87 12.44 -15.56 7.81
C LYS A 87 13.03 -15.43 6.41
N HIS A 88 12.17 -15.34 5.41
CA HIS A 88 12.65 -15.19 4.05
C HIS A 88 13.46 -13.90 3.88
N PRO A 89 14.56 -13.95 3.12
CA PRO A 89 15.34 -12.75 2.82
C PRO A 89 14.50 -11.72 2.05
N ASN A 90 14.63 -10.44 2.40
CA ASN A 90 14.02 -9.32 1.70
C ASN A 90 15.03 -8.17 1.52
N VAL A 91 14.85 -7.34 0.50
CA VAL A 91 15.69 -6.15 0.18
C VAL A 91 17.20 -6.47 0.14
N MET A 92 17.53 -7.56 -0.54
CA MET A 92 18.92 -8.01 -0.74
C MET A 92 19.43 -7.59 -2.10
N HIS A 93 20.59 -6.94 -2.15
CA HIS A 93 21.31 -6.63 -3.39
C HIS A 93 22.48 -7.60 -3.67
N VAL A 94 22.67 -8.58 -2.80
CA VAL A 94 23.72 -9.59 -2.91
C VAL A 94 23.06 -10.94 -3.14
N GLY A 95 22.88 -11.28 -4.42
CA GLY A 95 22.29 -12.55 -4.87
C GLY A 95 20.90 -12.42 -5.51
N PRO A 96 20.41 -13.48 -6.17
CA PRO A 96 19.12 -13.46 -6.82
C PRO A 96 17.98 -13.45 -5.79
N GLN A 97 16.96 -12.64 -6.06
CA GLN A 97 15.72 -12.63 -5.29
C GLN A 97 14.74 -13.65 -5.89
N VAL A 98 14.62 -14.83 -5.25
CA VAL A 98 13.82 -15.95 -5.76
C VAL A 98 12.37 -15.54 -6.06
N TRP A 99 11.72 -14.82 -5.13
CA TRP A 99 10.33 -14.37 -5.29
C TRP A 99 10.14 -13.36 -6.43
N ALA A 100 11.14 -12.53 -6.73
CA ALA A 100 11.11 -11.65 -7.89
C ALA A 100 11.22 -12.45 -9.21
N GLY A 101 12.00 -13.55 -9.19
CA GLY A 101 12.08 -14.50 -10.30
C GLY A 101 10.74 -15.15 -10.60
N GLU A 102 10.05 -15.67 -9.57
CA GLU A 102 8.72 -16.27 -9.70
C GLU A 102 7.68 -15.28 -10.22
N LEU A 103 7.68 -14.05 -9.69
CA LEU A 103 6.79 -13.00 -10.17
C LEU A 103 7.10 -12.61 -11.62
N GLY A 104 8.39 -12.50 -11.97
CA GLY A 104 8.82 -12.23 -13.35
C GLY A 104 8.37 -13.30 -14.32
N ALA A 105 8.48 -14.58 -13.95
CA ALA A 105 8.00 -15.70 -14.76
C ALA A 105 6.47 -15.66 -14.96
N ALA A 106 5.71 -15.38 -13.89
CA ALA A 106 4.26 -15.25 -13.96
C ALA A 106 3.82 -14.07 -14.86
N LEU A 107 4.53 -12.93 -14.77
CA LEU A 107 4.29 -11.76 -15.63
C LEU A 107 4.61 -12.07 -17.10
N ALA A 108 5.76 -12.70 -17.38
CA ALA A 108 6.15 -13.08 -18.74
C ALA A 108 5.16 -14.05 -19.38
N ALA A 109 4.60 -15.00 -18.61
CA ALA A 109 3.55 -15.90 -19.08
C ALA A 109 2.26 -15.15 -19.46
N ARG A 110 1.91 -14.09 -18.70
CA ARG A 110 0.71 -13.27 -18.99
C ARG A 110 0.92 -12.28 -20.13
N PHE A 111 2.16 -11.81 -20.33
CA PHE A 111 2.55 -10.83 -21.32
C PHE A 111 3.73 -11.36 -22.19
N PRO A 112 3.49 -12.28 -23.14
CA PRO A 112 4.57 -12.99 -23.85
C PRO A 112 5.53 -12.10 -24.65
N LYS A 113 5.13 -10.87 -24.99
CA LYS A 113 5.98 -9.89 -25.68
C LYS A 113 6.92 -9.12 -24.74
N LEU A 114 6.76 -9.28 -23.42
CA LEU A 114 7.52 -8.59 -22.37
C LEU A 114 8.17 -9.64 -21.44
N PRO A 115 9.21 -10.36 -21.91
CA PRO A 115 9.76 -11.51 -21.20
C PRO A 115 10.64 -11.15 -19.98
N VAL A 116 11.03 -9.89 -19.83
CA VAL A 116 11.91 -9.42 -18.76
C VAL A 116 11.24 -8.27 -18.03
N SER A 117 11.22 -8.36 -16.70
CA SER A 117 10.65 -7.34 -15.81
C SER A 117 11.74 -6.68 -14.96
N LEU A 118 11.62 -5.38 -14.77
CA LEU A 118 12.31 -4.61 -13.73
C LEU A 118 11.27 -4.24 -12.67
N PHE A 119 11.56 -4.48 -11.40
CA PHE A 119 10.68 -4.13 -10.29
C PHE A 119 11.10 -2.82 -9.63
N SER A 120 10.13 -1.98 -9.30
CA SER A 120 10.29 -0.70 -8.61
C SER A 120 9.23 -0.57 -7.51
N CYS A 121 9.30 0.49 -6.71
CA CYS A 121 8.42 0.67 -5.55
C CYS A 121 7.13 1.44 -5.87
N SER A 122 7.01 2.02 -7.07
CA SER A 122 5.83 2.79 -7.47
C SER A 122 5.60 2.81 -8.99
N GLY A 123 4.40 3.21 -9.41
CA GLY A 123 4.11 3.45 -10.82
C GLY A 123 4.93 4.59 -11.44
N GLY A 124 5.27 5.62 -10.65
CA GLY A 124 6.11 6.72 -11.11
C GLY A 124 7.54 6.27 -11.43
N GLU A 125 8.15 5.49 -10.53
CA GLU A 125 9.47 4.90 -10.76
C GLU A 125 9.47 3.94 -11.95
N ALA A 126 8.39 3.16 -12.13
CA ALA A 126 8.25 2.29 -13.30
C ALA A 126 8.24 3.08 -14.61
N VAL A 127 7.53 4.22 -14.66
CA VAL A 127 7.53 5.11 -15.83
C VAL A 127 8.92 5.72 -16.06
N GLU A 128 9.60 6.20 -15.01
CA GLU A 128 10.96 6.73 -15.13
C GLU A 128 11.93 5.67 -15.69
N ALA A 129 11.88 4.46 -15.15
CA ALA A 129 12.71 3.34 -15.61
C ALA A 129 12.45 3.02 -17.09
N ALA A 130 11.19 2.97 -17.51
CA ALA A 130 10.82 2.76 -18.91
C ALA A 130 11.38 3.88 -19.82
N MET A 131 11.28 5.14 -19.40
CA MET A 131 11.85 6.27 -20.14
C MET A 131 13.38 6.16 -20.27
N LYS A 132 14.07 5.74 -19.21
CA LYS A 132 15.53 5.55 -19.22
C LYS A 132 15.94 4.39 -20.12
N LEU A 133 15.21 3.27 -20.10
CA LEU A 133 15.44 2.15 -21.01
C LEU A 133 15.24 2.56 -22.46
N ALA A 134 14.17 3.31 -22.76
CA ALA A 134 13.92 3.82 -24.11
C ALA A 134 15.07 4.73 -24.59
N ARG A 135 15.49 5.69 -23.77
CA ARG A 135 16.62 6.59 -24.07
C ARG A 135 17.96 5.88 -24.23
N ALA A 136 18.17 4.76 -23.54
CA ALA A 136 19.40 3.98 -23.66
C ALA A 136 19.43 3.13 -24.93
N ALA A 137 18.26 2.78 -25.49
CA ALA A 137 18.13 1.91 -26.65
C ALA A 137 18.06 2.65 -28.00
N THR A 138 17.79 3.96 -27.99
CA THR A 138 17.64 4.82 -29.19
C THR A 138 18.66 5.94 -29.20
#